data_AF-A0A843DMJ4-F1
#
_entry.id   AF-A0A843DMJ4-F1
#
_cell.length_a   1.000
_cell.length_b   1.000
_cell.length_c   1.000
_cell.angle_alpha   90.00
_cell.angle_beta   90.00
_cell.angle_gamma   90.00
#
_symmetry.space_group_name_H-M   'P 1'
#
loop_
_entity.id
_entity.type
_entity.pdbx_description
1 polymer ?
#
loop_
_entity_poly.entity_id
_entity_poly.type
_entity_poly.pdbx_seq_one_letter_code
_entity_poly.pdbx_strand_id
1 'polypeptide(L)'
;MIFPVSCKFVGNASSMPHGDKVYFLSQYLLHKTESGIEILEVEPAEGETLVRDIKSVKVLAKAEDVHIWEGIVNPHNRADLIRKAMSTGKPATVFGSESDHMTFVLHPSLDGFETVHVYDNVPPKAALSETLKSLESIGYFEPDNIIFEHHIENIAEYGADVYPCRASGFPRTLDRASVQDGDVVACCKTGRQICEETSDADLEYRE
;
A
#
# COMPACT_ATOMS: atom_id res chain seq x y z
N MET A 1 -12.25 10.11 5.62
CA MET A 1 -11.14 9.43 6.31
C MET A 1 -10.16 10.48 6.84
N ILE A 2 -9.65 10.29 8.06
CA ILE A 2 -8.47 10.99 8.57
C ILE A 2 -7.39 9.93 8.85
N PHE A 3 -6.23 10.10 8.22
CA PHE A 3 -5.05 9.28 8.48
C PHE A 3 -3.83 10.19 8.41
N PRO A 4 -3.20 10.53 9.55
CA PRO A 4 -2.05 11.42 9.60
C PRO A 4 -0.98 11.06 8.57
N VAL A 5 -0.41 12.09 7.94
CA VAL A 5 0.65 11.92 6.92
C VAL A 5 1.92 11.34 7.51
N SER A 6 2.15 11.57 8.81
CA SER A 6 3.30 11.04 9.55
C SER A 6 2.96 11.00 11.03
N CYS A 7 3.52 10.02 11.75
CA CYS A 7 3.38 9.89 13.20
C CYS A 7 3.86 11.12 13.98
N LYS A 8 4.75 11.95 13.41
CA LYS A 8 5.23 13.19 14.06
C LYS A 8 4.13 14.23 14.32
N PHE A 9 3.00 14.12 13.60
CA PHE A 9 1.84 14.99 13.80
C PHE A 9 0.88 14.45 14.88
N VAL A 10 1.16 13.27 15.45
CA VAL A 10 0.35 12.59 16.46
C VAL A 10 1.09 12.62 17.79
N GLY A 11 0.58 13.37 18.74
CA GLY A 11 1.02 13.28 20.14
C GLY A 11 0.43 12.06 20.83
N ASN A 12 1.15 11.51 21.80
CA ASN A 12 0.64 10.50 22.73
C ASN A 12 0.77 11.02 24.16
N ALA A 13 -0.34 11.12 24.89
CA ALA A 13 -0.36 11.51 26.28
C ALA A 13 -0.96 10.38 27.13
N SER A 14 -0.08 9.61 27.79
CA SER A 14 -0.46 8.50 28.68
C SER A 14 -0.87 8.97 30.08
N SER A 15 -0.08 9.86 30.66
CA SER A 15 -0.36 10.62 31.89
C SER A 15 0.55 11.83 31.90
N MET A 16 -0.01 13.03 31.84
CA MET A 16 0.69 14.27 31.58
C MET A 16 1.86 14.54 32.55
N PRO A 17 3.13 14.53 32.11
CA PRO A 17 4.15 15.28 32.83
C PRO A 17 4.02 16.80 32.57
N HIS A 18 3.25 17.23 31.56
CA HIS A 18 3.25 18.62 31.06
C HIS A 18 1.89 19.32 30.87
N GLY A 19 0.79 18.81 31.43
CA GLY A 19 -0.49 19.52 31.34
C GLY A 19 -1.04 19.62 29.90
N ASP A 20 -1.86 20.65 29.62
CA ASP A 20 -2.52 20.93 28.33
C ASP A 20 -1.55 21.43 27.24
N LYS A 21 -0.43 20.73 27.07
CA LYS A 21 0.65 21.07 26.15
C LYS A 21 0.90 19.98 25.13
N VAL A 22 1.25 20.39 23.93
CA VAL A 22 1.56 19.51 22.79
C VAL A 22 2.83 19.98 22.08
N TYR A 23 3.39 19.13 21.21
CA TYR A 23 4.48 19.57 20.34
C TYR A 23 3.96 20.57 19.30
N PHE A 24 4.82 21.47 18.85
CA PHE A 24 4.47 22.50 17.88
C PHE A 24 3.98 21.96 16.51
N LEU A 25 4.27 20.69 16.19
CA LEU A 25 3.76 20.01 14.99
C LEU A 25 2.50 19.18 15.27
N SER A 26 2.10 18.96 16.52
CA SER A 26 0.95 18.11 16.83
C SER A 26 -0.31 18.69 16.20
N GLN A 27 -0.95 17.90 15.36
CA GLN A 27 -2.29 18.15 14.82
C GLN A 27 -3.33 17.25 15.49
N TYR A 28 -2.87 16.11 16.01
CA TYR A 28 -3.70 15.13 16.67
C TYR A 28 -3.07 14.69 17.99
N LEU A 29 -3.92 14.27 18.93
CA LEU A 29 -3.51 13.76 20.22
C LEU A 29 -4.28 12.47 20.53
N LEU A 30 -3.55 11.40 20.83
CA LEU A 30 -4.09 10.20 21.45
C LEU A 30 -4.12 10.45 22.96
N HIS A 31 -5.31 10.69 23.49
CA HIS A 31 -5.53 11.05 24.89
C HIS A 31 -6.02 9.83 25.67
N LYS A 32 -5.22 9.35 26.62
CA LYS A 32 -5.56 8.20 27.45
C LYS A 32 -6.48 8.63 28.60
N THR A 33 -7.67 8.05 28.65
CA THR A 33 -8.66 8.25 29.72
C THR A 33 -8.86 6.96 30.50
N GLU A 34 -9.60 7.01 31.62
CA GLU A 34 -10.01 5.81 32.37
C GLU A 34 -10.84 4.85 31.52
N SER A 35 -11.58 5.35 30.53
CA SER A 35 -12.45 4.55 29.65
C SER A 35 -11.75 4.03 28.40
N GLY A 36 -10.51 4.43 28.14
CA GLY A 36 -9.74 4.08 26.94
C GLY A 36 -9.14 5.31 26.24
N ILE A 37 -8.75 5.15 24.97
CA ILE A 37 -8.10 6.22 24.19
C ILE A 37 -9.15 7.04 23.44
N GLU A 38 -9.08 8.36 23.58
CA GLU A 38 -9.78 9.32 22.72
C GLU A 38 -8.82 9.86 21.65
N ILE A 39 -9.37 10.21 20.48
CA ILE A 39 -8.63 10.86 19.41
C ILE A 39 -9.10 12.31 19.35
N LEU A 40 -8.17 13.24 19.53
CA LEU A 40 -8.42 14.66 19.51
C LEU A 40 -7.71 15.31 18.32
N GLU A 41 -8.35 16.27 17.69
CA GLU A 41 -7.71 17.29 16.86
C GLU A 41 -7.26 18.43 17.78
N VAL A 42 -6.00 18.85 17.66
CA VAL A 42 -5.40 19.88 18.50
C VAL A 42 -4.70 20.92 17.65
N GLU A 43 -4.80 22.18 18.06
CA GLU A 43 -4.04 23.28 17.48
C GLU A 43 -3.06 23.81 18.54
N PRO A 44 -1.74 23.71 18.33
CA PRO A 44 -0.76 24.34 19.21
C PRO A 44 -0.89 25.87 19.13
N ALA A 45 -0.75 26.55 20.27
CA ALA A 45 -0.68 28.01 20.32
C ALA A 45 0.54 28.54 19.56
N GLU A 46 0.54 29.84 19.26
CA GLU A 46 1.72 30.51 18.71
C GLU A 46 2.85 30.55 19.73
N GLY A 47 4.09 30.51 19.25
CA GLY A 47 5.28 30.56 20.11
C GLY A 47 6.53 30.05 19.40
N GLU A 48 7.68 30.20 20.06
CA GLU A 48 8.98 29.78 19.52
C GLU A 48 9.49 28.46 20.12
N THR A 49 8.79 27.93 21.14
CA THR A 49 9.17 26.69 21.82
C THR A 49 8.64 25.45 21.10
N LEU A 50 9.32 24.32 21.31
CA LEU A 50 8.94 23.01 20.77
C LEU A 50 7.67 22.46 21.42
N VAL A 51 7.45 22.77 22.70
CA VAL A 51 6.26 22.40 23.46
C VAL A 51 5.43 23.66 23.69
N ARG A 52 4.14 23.60 23.36
CA ARG A 52 3.23 24.76 23.36
C ARG A 52 1.92 24.42 24.05
N ASP A 53 1.26 25.44 24.58
CA ASP A 53 -0.12 25.31 25.06
C ASP A 53 -1.07 24.96 23.91
N ILE A 54 -2.16 24.27 24.21
CA ILE A 54 -3.20 23.98 23.23
C ILE A 54 -4.09 25.23 23.08
N LYS A 55 -4.18 25.76 21.85
CA LYS A 55 -5.08 26.86 21.49
C LYS A 55 -6.51 26.39 21.28
N SER A 56 -6.69 25.25 20.64
CA SER A 56 -8.00 24.65 20.42
C SER A 56 -7.94 23.13 20.45
N VAL A 57 -9.03 22.51 20.90
CA VAL A 57 -9.19 21.06 20.98
C VAL A 57 -10.57 20.66 20.48
N LYS A 58 -10.63 19.59 19.71
CA LYS A 58 -11.87 18.99 19.22
C LYS A 58 -11.79 17.48 19.31
N VAL A 59 -12.79 16.87 19.95
CA VAL A 59 -12.92 15.41 20.01
C VAL A 59 -13.31 14.90 18.63
N LEU A 60 -12.52 13.99 18.07
CA LEU A 60 -12.81 13.30 16.81
C LEU A 60 -13.41 11.91 17.04
N ALA A 61 -12.95 11.20 18.06
CA ALA A 61 -13.48 9.88 18.45
C ALA A 61 -13.33 9.66 19.95
N LYS A 62 -14.35 9.06 20.57
CA LYS A 62 -14.32 8.67 21.97
C LYS A 62 -13.80 7.23 22.13
N ALA A 63 -13.45 6.84 23.35
CA ALA A 63 -12.95 5.50 23.65
C ALA A 63 -13.82 4.35 23.10
N GLU A 64 -15.15 4.49 23.11
CA GLU A 64 -16.07 3.48 22.58
C GLU A 64 -16.00 3.31 21.05
N ASP A 65 -15.57 4.35 20.34
CA ASP A 65 -15.39 4.40 18.89
C ASP A 65 -14.01 3.89 18.44
N VAL A 66 -13.07 3.74 19.38
CA VAL A 66 -11.67 3.40 19.10
C VAL A 66 -11.40 1.92 19.33
N HIS A 67 -10.81 1.27 18.32
CA HIS A 67 -10.13 -0.01 18.47
C HIS A 67 -8.62 0.21 18.62
N ILE A 68 -7.97 -0.51 19.53
CA ILE A 68 -6.50 -0.54 19.64
C ILE A 68 -6.01 -1.82 18.96
N TRP A 69 -5.19 -1.68 17.93
CA TRP A 69 -4.65 -2.82 17.20
C TRP A 69 -3.46 -3.42 17.96
N GLU A 70 -3.57 -4.69 18.38
CA GLU A 70 -2.54 -5.37 19.18
C GLU A 70 -1.42 -6.02 18.35
N GLY A 71 -1.63 -6.19 17.04
CA GLY A 71 -0.66 -6.84 16.16
C GLY A 71 0.50 -5.93 15.73
N ILE A 72 1.63 -6.52 15.37
CA ILE A 72 2.73 -5.79 14.72
C ILE A 72 2.26 -5.26 13.37
N VAL A 73 2.59 -4.01 13.07
CA VAL A 73 2.26 -3.36 11.80
C VAL A 73 3.48 -2.67 11.21
N ASN A 74 3.48 -2.49 9.90
CA ASN A 74 4.39 -1.57 9.24
C ASN A 74 3.70 -0.19 9.15
N PRO A 75 4.16 0.84 9.89
CA PRO A 75 3.51 2.15 9.88
C PRO A 75 3.55 2.83 8.52
N HIS A 76 4.46 2.43 7.64
CA HIS A 76 4.63 2.97 6.29
C HIS A 76 3.73 2.29 5.25
N ASN A 77 3.10 1.15 5.56
CA ASN A 77 2.14 0.52 4.66
C ASN A 77 0.73 1.04 4.93
N ARG A 78 0.41 2.21 4.36
CA ARG A 78 -0.87 2.88 4.57
C ARG A 78 -2.08 2.05 4.13
N ALA A 79 -1.98 1.36 2.98
CA ALA A 79 -3.07 0.54 2.46
C ALA A 79 -3.39 -0.63 3.41
N ASP A 80 -2.36 -1.30 3.94
CA ASP A 80 -2.52 -2.35 4.94
C ASP A 80 -3.16 -1.82 6.23
N LEU A 81 -2.69 -0.67 6.75
CA LEU A 81 -3.27 -0.05 7.95
C LEU A 81 -4.75 0.31 7.76
N ILE A 82 -5.14 0.85 6.61
CA ILE A 82 -6.55 1.16 6.34
C ILE A 82 -7.36 -0.14 6.26
N ARG A 83 -6.90 -1.16 5.54
CA ARG A 83 -7.61 -2.46 5.46
C ARG A 83 -7.78 -3.09 6.83
N LYS A 84 -6.75 -3.04 7.69
CA LYS A 84 -6.82 -3.48 9.09
C LYS A 84 -7.83 -2.65 9.88
N ALA A 85 -7.85 -1.33 9.73
CA ALA A 85 -8.83 -0.48 10.40
C ALA A 85 -10.27 -0.80 9.93
N MET A 86 -10.50 -1.00 8.63
CA MET A 86 -11.80 -1.38 8.07
C MET A 86 -12.29 -2.72 8.65
N SER A 87 -11.41 -3.69 8.84
CA SER A 87 -11.79 -5.02 9.34
C SER A 87 -12.27 -5.03 10.80
N THR A 88 -11.94 -3.98 11.57
CA THR A 88 -12.42 -3.84 12.96
C THR A 88 -13.91 -3.49 13.05
N GLY A 89 -14.49 -2.92 11.99
CA GLY A 89 -15.85 -2.37 12.01
C GLY A 89 -16.03 -1.14 12.93
N LYS A 90 -14.94 -0.61 13.51
CA LYS A 90 -14.98 0.57 14.39
C LYS A 90 -14.70 1.86 13.61
N PRO A 91 -15.25 3.01 14.04
CA PRO A 91 -14.96 4.30 13.42
C PRO A 91 -13.47 4.63 13.41
N ALA A 92 -12.72 4.28 14.46
CA ALA A 92 -11.30 4.54 14.54
C ALA A 92 -10.49 3.31 14.93
N THR A 93 -9.26 3.23 14.42
CA THR A 93 -8.27 2.25 14.86
C THR A 93 -6.94 2.93 15.14
N VAL A 94 -6.38 2.68 16.31
CA VAL A 94 -5.06 3.16 16.74
C VAL A 94 -4.06 2.03 16.53
N PHE A 95 -2.90 2.38 15.98
CA PHE A 95 -1.79 1.48 15.66
C PHE A 95 -0.52 1.90 16.41
N GLY A 96 0.32 0.93 16.73
CA GLY A 96 1.56 1.12 17.48
C GLY A 96 1.37 0.91 18.98
N SER A 97 2.44 1.11 19.74
CA SER A 97 2.46 0.99 21.20
C SER A 97 3.00 2.26 21.84
N GLU A 98 2.81 2.44 23.15
CA GLU A 98 3.32 3.61 23.87
C GLU A 98 4.85 3.77 23.79
N SER A 99 5.58 2.67 23.59
CA SER A 99 7.03 2.66 23.43
C SER A 99 7.51 2.96 22.01
N ASP A 100 6.59 3.06 21.05
CA ASP A 100 6.86 3.29 19.63
C ASP A 100 6.05 4.50 19.12
N HIS A 101 6.25 4.85 17.85
CA HIS A 101 5.42 5.84 17.18
C HIS A 101 4.00 5.31 16.98
N MET A 102 3.04 5.95 17.65
CA MET A 102 1.62 5.66 17.45
C MET A 102 1.03 6.48 16.30
N THR A 103 0.06 5.90 15.60
CA THR A 103 -0.76 6.58 14.60
C THR A 103 -2.19 6.04 14.66
N PHE A 104 -3.10 6.60 13.86
CA PHE A 104 -4.48 6.12 13.79
C PHE A 104 -5.06 6.29 12.39
N VAL A 105 -6.13 5.54 12.14
CA VAL A 105 -7.03 5.75 11.01
C VAL A 105 -8.43 5.98 11.54
N LEU A 106 -9.06 7.09 11.15
CA LEU A 106 -10.44 7.45 11.49
C LEU A 106 -11.30 7.46 10.22
N HIS A 107 -12.48 6.85 10.31
CA HIS A 107 -13.39 6.58 9.19
C HIS A 107 -12.63 5.97 8.00
N PRO A 108 -12.08 4.75 8.18
CA PRO A 108 -11.21 4.13 7.20
C PRO A 108 -11.93 3.93 5.87
N SER A 109 -11.30 4.34 4.77
CA SER A 109 -11.81 4.18 3.41
C SER A 109 -10.65 4.16 2.41
N LEU A 110 -10.83 3.43 1.31
CA LEU A 110 -9.89 3.38 0.19
C LEU A 110 -10.29 4.32 -0.97
N ASP A 111 -11.34 5.14 -0.83
CA ASP A 111 -11.88 6.00 -1.89
C ASP A 111 -10.89 7.07 -2.42
N GLY A 112 -9.75 7.26 -1.75
CA GLY A 112 -8.66 8.14 -2.18
C GLY A 112 -7.40 7.41 -2.65
N PHE A 113 -7.46 6.09 -2.80
CA PHE A 113 -6.34 5.30 -3.29
C PHE A 113 -6.48 5.02 -4.78
N GLU A 114 -5.40 5.20 -5.52
CA GLU A 114 -5.33 4.83 -6.93
C GLU A 114 -5.06 3.33 -7.05
N THR A 115 -5.86 2.62 -7.84
CA THR A 115 -5.64 1.20 -8.11
C THR A 115 -4.80 1.03 -9.36
N VAL A 116 -3.60 0.47 -9.18
CA VAL A 116 -2.68 0.12 -10.27
C VAL A 116 -2.84 -1.35 -10.60
N HIS A 117 -3.39 -1.63 -11.79
CA HIS A 117 -3.50 -2.98 -12.31
C HIS A 117 -2.13 -3.45 -12.82
N VAL A 118 -1.63 -4.54 -12.23
CA VAL A 118 -0.34 -5.14 -12.55
C VAL A 118 -0.59 -6.43 -13.30
N TYR A 119 -0.25 -6.45 -14.59
CA TYR A 119 -0.29 -7.64 -15.42
C TYR A 119 1.10 -8.29 -15.45
N ASP A 120 1.15 -9.57 -15.12
CA ASP A 120 2.38 -10.36 -15.07
C ASP A 120 2.09 -11.80 -15.48
N ASN A 121 3.12 -12.60 -15.70
CA ASN A 121 2.94 -13.99 -16.12
C ASN A 121 3.92 -14.96 -15.44
N VAL A 122 3.54 -16.24 -15.46
CA VAL A 122 4.34 -17.39 -15.09
C VAL A 122 4.30 -18.40 -16.23
N PRO A 123 5.28 -19.32 -16.36
CA PRO A 123 6.52 -19.51 -15.60
C PRO A 123 7.66 -18.51 -15.93
N PRO A 124 8.80 -18.53 -15.19
CA PRO A 124 9.05 -19.30 -13.97
C PRO A 124 8.47 -18.59 -12.75
N LYS A 125 8.29 -17.27 -12.81
CA LYS A 125 7.78 -16.46 -11.71
C LYS A 125 7.27 -15.11 -12.22
N ALA A 126 6.24 -14.59 -11.54
CA ALA A 126 5.68 -13.27 -11.79
C ALA A 126 6.59 -12.21 -11.16
N ALA A 127 7.72 -11.93 -11.83
CA ALA A 127 8.80 -11.14 -11.27
C ALA A 127 8.39 -9.71 -10.89
N LEU A 128 7.52 -9.07 -11.69
CA LEU A 128 7.02 -7.73 -11.41
C LEU A 128 6.08 -7.77 -10.20
N SER A 129 5.13 -8.71 -10.16
CA SER A 129 4.21 -8.87 -9.03
C SER A 129 4.95 -9.17 -7.73
N GLU A 130 5.92 -10.08 -7.75
CA GLU A 130 6.76 -10.40 -6.58
C GLU A 130 7.55 -9.19 -6.08
N THR A 131 8.13 -8.42 -7.00
CA THR A 131 8.91 -7.22 -6.66
C THR A 131 8.02 -6.18 -6.00
N LEU A 132 6.85 -5.90 -6.59
CA LEU A 132 5.91 -4.93 -6.04
C LEU A 132 5.38 -5.34 -4.67
N LYS A 133 5.02 -6.62 -4.48
CA LYS A 133 4.64 -7.15 -3.16
C LYS A 133 5.74 -6.97 -2.12
N SER A 134 7.00 -7.20 -2.51
CA SER A 134 8.14 -7.01 -1.61
C SER A 134 8.31 -5.54 -1.23
N LEU A 135 8.22 -4.62 -2.19
CA LEU A 135 8.28 -3.17 -1.95
C LEU A 135 7.10 -2.68 -1.10
N GLU A 136 5.89 -3.19 -1.33
CA GLU A 136 4.70 -2.88 -0.52
C GLU A 136 4.89 -3.35 0.93
N SER A 137 5.45 -4.56 1.13
CA SER A 137 5.67 -5.12 2.47
C SER A 137 6.59 -4.26 3.35
N ILE A 138 7.54 -3.56 2.74
CA ILE A 138 8.46 -2.63 3.42
C ILE A 138 7.95 -1.19 3.45
N GLY A 139 6.77 -0.91 2.89
CA GLY A 139 6.15 0.43 2.93
C GLY A 139 6.77 1.43 1.95
N TYR A 140 7.36 0.96 0.85
CA TYR A 140 8.04 1.82 -0.12
C TYR A 140 7.11 2.89 -0.74
N PHE A 141 5.82 2.60 -0.86
CA PHE A 141 4.81 3.46 -1.49
C PHE A 141 4.00 4.31 -0.48
N GLU A 142 4.52 4.54 0.73
CA GLU A 142 3.85 5.31 1.78
C GLU A 142 3.22 6.64 1.30
N PRO A 143 3.89 7.50 0.50
CA PRO A 143 3.30 8.80 0.15
C PRO A 143 2.22 8.71 -0.94
N ASP A 144 2.15 7.62 -1.70
CA ASP A 144 1.50 7.63 -3.01
C ASP A 144 0.01 7.22 -2.97
N ASN A 145 -0.48 6.70 -1.84
CA ASN A 145 -1.83 6.13 -1.69
C ASN A 145 -2.19 5.19 -2.88
N ILE A 146 -1.32 4.24 -3.20
CA ILE A 146 -1.53 3.28 -4.28
C ILE A 146 -1.93 1.91 -3.71
N ILE A 147 -2.79 1.20 -4.45
CA ILE A 147 -3.06 -0.23 -4.27
C ILE A 147 -2.69 -0.96 -5.54
N PHE A 148 -2.01 -2.10 -5.42
CA PHE A 148 -1.75 -2.97 -6.55
C PHE A 148 -2.80 -4.07 -6.65
N GLU A 149 -3.41 -4.21 -7.84
CA GLU A 149 -4.25 -5.35 -8.19
C GLU A 149 -3.49 -6.25 -9.16
N HIS A 150 -3.14 -7.46 -8.73
CA HIS A 150 -2.26 -8.34 -9.49
C HIS A 150 -3.05 -9.34 -10.34
N HIS A 151 -2.79 -9.30 -11.64
CA HIS A 151 -3.31 -10.20 -12.67
C HIS A 151 -2.15 -11.06 -13.15
N ILE A 152 -2.12 -12.32 -12.71
CA ILE A 152 -1.03 -13.26 -13.04
C ILE A 152 -1.59 -14.38 -13.90
N GLU A 153 -1.09 -14.49 -15.13
CA GLU A 153 -1.48 -15.54 -16.06
C GLU A 153 -0.41 -16.62 -16.19
N ASN A 154 -0.85 -17.87 -16.33
CA ASN A 154 0.03 -18.98 -16.62
C ASN A 154 0.11 -19.20 -18.13
N ILE A 155 1.08 -18.55 -18.79
CA ILE A 155 1.21 -18.62 -20.24
C ILE A 155 1.58 -20.02 -20.73
N ALA A 156 2.10 -20.92 -19.87
CA ALA A 156 2.34 -22.31 -20.27
C ALA A 156 1.05 -23.04 -20.68
N GLU A 157 -0.11 -22.60 -20.19
CA GLU A 157 -1.42 -23.17 -20.54
C GLU A 157 -1.85 -22.80 -21.96
N TYR A 158 -1.17 -21.84 -22.59
CA TYR A 158 -1.52 -21.38 -23.94
C TYR A 158 -1.13 -22.42 -24.98
N GLY A 159 -0.31 -23.43 -24.67
CA GLY A 159 0.04 -24.49 -25.60
C GLY A 159 0.66 -23.96 -26.90
N ALA A 160 1.46 -22.90 -26.78
CA ALA A 160 2.16 -22.26 -27.89
C ALA A 160 3.50 -22.95 -28.18
N ASP A 161 3.98 -22.80 -29.41
CA ASP A 161 5.29 -23.28 -29.87
C ASP A 161 6.41 -22.30 -29.51
N VAL A 162 6.09 -21.00 -29.47
CA VAL A 162 7.03 -19.91 -29.18
C VAL A 162 6.46 -18.98 -28.12
N TYR A 163 7.27 -18.66 -27.10
CA TYR A 163 6.89 -17.82 -25.95
C TYR A 163 7.60 -16.46 -25.96
N PRO A 164 7.17 -15.47 -25.15
CA PRO A 164 7.62 -14.08 -25.32
C PRO A 164 9.11 -13.87 -25.02
N CYS A 165 9.63 -14.49 -23.95
CA CYS A 165 10.97 -14.18 -23.44
C CYS A 165 11.58 -15.36 -22.68
N ARG A 166 12.89 -15.57 -22.80
CA ARG A 166 13.67 -16.59 -22.07
C ARG A 166 13.58 -16.45 -20.55
N ALA A 167 13.34 -15.23 -20.05
CA ALA A 167 13.10 -15.00 -18.62
C ALA A 167 11.95 -15.88 -18.10
N SER A 168 11.03 -16.26 -18.98
CA SER A 168 9.87 -17.12 -18.73
C SER A 168 10.21 -18.63 -18.68
N GLY A 169 11.50 -19.00 -18.85
CA GLY A 169 11.98 -20.37 -18.66
C GLY A 169 11.64 -21.34 -19.81
N PHE A 170 10.99 -20.87 -20.87
CA PHE A 170 10.68 -21.69 -22.04
C PHE A 170 11.91 -21.92 -22.93
N PRO A 171 11.98 -23.08 -23.61
CA PRO A 171 13.12 -23.42 -24.46
C PRO A 171 13.13 -22.62 -25.78
N ARG A 172 11.95 -22.28 -26.32
CA ARG A 172 11.79 -21.55 -27.58
C ARG A 172 11.04 -20.24 -27.32
N THR A 173 11.73 -19.12 -27.55
CA THR A 173 11.25 -17.79 -27.19
C THR A 173 11.59 -16.76 -28.26
N LEU A 174 10.77 -15.71 -28.40
CA LEU A 174 10.95 -14.66 -29.41
C LEU A 174 12.30 -13.94 -29.32
N ASP A 175 12.86 -13.82 -28.12
CA ASP A 175 14.17 -13.19 -27.90
C ASP A 175 15.38 -14.09 -28.26
N ARG A 176 15.18 -15.37 -28.62
CA ARG A 176 16.26 -16.31 -28.92
C ARG A 176 16.08 -17.16 -30.17
N ALA A 177 14.85 -17.34 -30.61
CA ALA A 177 14.51 -18.22 -31.71
C ALA A 177 13.77 -17.43 -32.78
N SER A 178 14.12 -17.71 -34.03
CA SER A 178 13.28 -17.29 -35.16
C SER A 178 11.97 -18.06 -35.13
N VAL A 179 10.90 -17.35 -35.48
CA VAL A 179 9.58 -17.91 -35.77
C VAL A 179 9.58 -18.54 -37.17
N GLN A 180 8.69 -19.52 -37.38
CA GLN A 180 8.53 -20.32 -38.59
C GLN A 180 7.07 -20.35 -39.01
N ASP A 181 6.80 -20.61 -40.30
CA ASP A 181 5.44 -20.78 -40.81
C ASP A 181 4.67 -21.84 -40.00
N GLY A 182 3.47 -21.46 -39.56
CA GLY A 182 2.57 -22.30 -38.77
C GLY A 182 2.87 -22.34 -37.28
N ASP A 183 3.88 -21.62 -36.78
CA ASP A 183 4.11 -21.51 -35.33
C ASP A 183 2.93 -20.83 -34.64
N VAL A 184 2.52 -21.38 -33.50
CA VAL A 184 1.65 -20.69 -32.53
C VAL A 184 2.52 -19.90 -31.57
N VAL A 185 2.33 -18.58 -31.52
CA VAL A 185 3.11 -17.65 -30.70
C VAL A 185 2.27 -17.11 -29.55
N ALA A 186 2.70 -17.40 -28.31
CA ALA A 186 2.18 -16.74 -27.12
C ALA A 186 2.93 -15.43 -26.90
N CYS A 187 2.26 -14.29 -27.01
CA CYS A 187 2.90 -12.99 -26.86
C CYS A 187 1.94 -11.86 -26.49
N CYS A 188 2.47 -10.81 -25.87
CA CYS A 188 1.75 -9.54 -25.75
C CYS A 188 1.71 -8.81 -27.11
N LYS A 189 0.94 -7.73 -27.18
CA LYS A 189 0.84 -6.86 -28.37
C LYS A 189 2.20 -6.41 -28.92
N THR A 190 3.15 -6.12 -28.05
CA THR A 190 4.52 -5.75 -28.47
C THR A 190 5.25 -6.92 -29.10
N GLY A 191 5.12 -8.13 -28.55
CA GLY A 191 5.74 -9.33 -29.14
C GLY A 191 5.15 -9.68 -30.49
N ARG A 192 3.82 -9.53 -30.65
CA ARG A 192 3.14 -9.67 -31.93
C ARG A 192 3.66 -8.66 -32.96
N GLN A 193 3.72 -7.38 -32.59
CA GLN A 193 4.25 -6.34 -33.46
C GLN A 193 5.69 -6.62 -33.90
N ILE A 194 6.54 -7.11 -32.99
CA ILE A 194 7.91 -7.53 -33.36
C ILE A 194 7.87 -8.64 -34.41
N CYS A 195 7.02 -9.66 -34.25
CA CYS A 195 6.90 -10.74 -35.23
C CYS A 195 6.47 -10.20 -36.61
N GLU A 196 5.43 -9.35 -36.63
CA GLU A 196 4.90 -8.74 -37.86
C GLU A 196 5.92 -7.82 -38.55
N GLU A 197 6.83 -7.19 -37.81
CA GLU A 197 7.86 -6.29 -38.37
C GLU A 197 9.14 -7.03 -38.79
N THR A 198 9.43 -8.21 -38.23
CA THR A 198 10.74 -8.88 -38.37
C THR A 198 10.68 -10.22 -39.09
N SER A 199 9.48 -10.74 -39.35
CA SER A 199 9.29 -12.03 -40.00
C SER A 199 8.20 -11.96 -41.06
N ASP A 200 8.43 -12.62 -42.19
CA ASP A 200 7.41 -12.86 -43.23
C ASP A 200 6.64 -14.17 -42.98
N ALA A 201 6.83 -14.82 -41.83
CA ALA A 201 6.21 -16.10 -41.52
C ALA A 201 4.69 -15.96 -41.28
N ASP A 202 3.92 -16.98 -41.69
CA ASP A 202 2.49 -17.06 -41.39
C ASP A 202 2.28 -17.64 -39.99
N LEU A 203 1.82 -16.82 -39.03
CA LEU A 203 1.82 -17.13 -37.59
C LEU A 203 0.41 -17.09 -36.98
N GLU A 204 0.14 -17.97 -36.02
CA GLU A 204 -1.04 -17.88 -35.14
C GLU A 204 -0.64 -17.23 -33.80
N TYR A 205 -1.47 -16.34 -33.27
CA TYR A 205 -1.18 -15.64 -32.00
C TYR A 205 -2.14 -16.05 -30.88
N ARG A 206 -1.60 -16.21 -29.67
CA ARG A 206 -2.35 -16.36 -28.42
C ARG A 206 -1.97 -15.24 -27.46
N GLU A 207 -2.96 -14.41 -27.12
CA GLU A 207 -2.83 -13.23 -26.25
C GLU A 207 -3.56 -13.49 -24.92
#